data_AF-A0AAD7RCB1-F1
#
_entry.id   AF-A0AAD7RCB1-F1
#
_cell.length_a   1.000
_cell.length_b   1.000
_cell.length_c   1.000
_cell.angle_alpha   90.00
_cell.angle_beta   90.00
_cell.angle_gamma   90.00
#
_symmetry.space_group_name_H-M   'P 1'
#
loop_
_entity.id
_entity.type
_entity.pdbx_description
1 polymer ?
#
loop_
_entity_poly.entity_id
_entity_poly.type
_entity_poly.pdbx_seq_one_letter_code
_entity_poly.pdbx_strand_id
1 'polypeptide(L)'
;MQEMADHIIKLCRQFVDEKVRARSDYHNTYMIDLLHMVDENLDRHRDLETSAHFEASLKIHICGHAAREFHQMHLDFIRANDPRQCLEQLKGQYCADFKDLFYERDQCQKKAEEFTFNCLAPAVREYVTKSLGPDLVDEMLAGKKAIDFSTRSFFQFSILKHLLTDDNFDNFVKYVGDYVAFVQEWIFKQMVQQFSKEDGGLRNMENKHLKMIIKRIKEAVVNAQEKDICSNLREELVIPKDAFEAVLALNTAKPEEFSRCLMLIVDEMEESFTVEFQTGGDVRAKLDMLPFKPQNELFNRVFGCGRQCPFCKAPCEAGGKSHTEHFTSIHRPQGIGGMHYVSSSKLLTDVCSSGVASEVKFRTRETEDKFHPYKDYRSIYPDWLIQPDTSIQASDYWKYIFVRFNEEFSKEYEAEPADLPSVWKSITKEQAMESLEESFKMKKQEEE
;
A
#
# COMPACT_ATOMS: atom_id res chain seq x y z
N MET A 1 -0.92 -10.88 22.90
CA MET A 1 0.07 -9.80 23.14
C MET A 1 1.34 -9.92 22.30
N GLN A 2 2.10 -11.04 22.34
CA GLN A 2 3.36 -11.16 21.59
C GLN A 2 3.17 -11.06 20.07
N GLU A 3 2.24 -11.83 19.49
CA GLU A 3 1.96 -11.80 18.03
C GLU A 3 1.54 -10.42 17.53
N MET A 4 0.72 -9.71 18.32
CA MET A 4 0.35 -8.31 18.07
C MET A 4 1.59 -7.40 18.09
N ALA A 5 2.42 -7.51 19.13
CA ALA A 5 3.63 -6.71 19.23
C ALA A 5 4.55 -6.94 18.02
N ASP A 6 4.75 -8.20 17.63
CA ASP A 6 5.58 -8.57 16.48
C ASP A 6 5.01 -8.02 15.16
N HIS A 7 3.69 -8.05 14.99
CA HIS A 7 3.01 -7.44 13.85
C HIS A 7 3.22 -5.91 13.80
N ILE A 8 3.00 -5.20 14.92
CA ILE A 8 3.19 -3.75 15.02
C ILE A 8 4.65 -3.38 14.75
N ILE A 9 5.61 -4.12 15.33
CA ILE A 9 7.04 -3.93 15.11
C ILE A 9 7.37 -4.10 13.63
N LYS A 10 6.83 -5.13 12.97
CA LYS A 10 7.07 -5.39 11.55
C LYS A 10 6.56 -4.23 10.67
N LEU A 11 5.33 -3.76 10.90
CA LEU A 11 4.78 -2.62 10.16
C LEU A 11 5.61 -1.35 10.36
N CYS A 12 5.98 -1.07 11.62
CA CYS A 12 6.79 0.10 11.97
C CYS A 12 8.19 0.04 11.36
N ARG A 13 8.83 -1.14 11.30
CA ARG A 13 10.12 -1.32 10.62
C ARG A 13 9.99 -1.06 9.13
N GLN A 14 8.95 -1.58 8.48
CA GLN A 14 8.70 -1.30 7.06
C GLN A 14 8.55 0.20 6.79
N PHE A 15 7.80 0.93 7.62
CA PHE A 15 7.69 2.38 7.51
C PHE A 15 9.06 3.07 7.64
N VAL A 16 9.88 2.69 8.62
CA VAL A 16 11.23 3.24 8.79
C VAL A 16 12.08 2.97 7.55
N ASP A 17 12.09 1.73 7.06
CA ASP A 17 12.86 1.32 5.88
C ASP A 17 12.42 2.09 4.62
N GLU A 18 11.13 2.40 4.49
CA GLU A 18 10.59 3.21 3.41
C GLU A 18 11.08 4.66 3.49
N LYS A 19 11.09 5.28 4.67
CA LYS A 19 11.60 6.64 4.86
C LYS A 19 13.10 6.73 4.62
N VAL A 20 13.88 5.77 5.11
CA VAL A 20 15.33 5.71 4.87
C VAL A 20 15.65 5.56 3.38
N ARG A 21 14.87 4.73 2.66
CA ARG A 21 15.04 4.54 1.21
C ARG A 21 14.74 5.79 0.37
N ALA A 22 14.00 6.77 0.90
CA ALA A 22 13.68 8.00 0.20
C ALA A 22 14.88 8.95 0.02
N ARG A 23 16.03 8.71 0.71
CA ARG A 23 17.28 9.49 0.62
C ARG A 23 17.12 11.00 0.87
N SER A 24 16.09 11.41 1.61
CA SER A 24 15.92 12.76 2.12
C SER A 24 16.59 12.94 3.49
N ASP A 25 16.61 14.15 4.02
CA ASP A 25 16.97 14.35 5.43
C ASP A 25 15.87 13.79 6.35
N TYR A 26 16.26 13.53 7.60
CA TYR A 26 15.31 13.25 8.66
C TYR A 26 14.38 14.45 8.90
N HIS A 27 13.09 14.17 9.03
CA HIS A 27 12.11 15.14 9.46
C HIS A 27 11.42 14.68 10.75
N ASN A 28 11.22 15.60 11.69
CA ASN A 28 10.63 15.29 13.01
C ASN A 28 9.26 14.61 12.90
N THR A 29 8.49 14.90 11.84
CA THR A 29 7.18 14.25 11.63
C THR A 29 7.29 12.74 11.46
N TYR A 30 8.43 12.18 11.01
CA TYR A 30 8.56 10.74 10.84
C TYR A 30 8.41 9.99 12.17
N MET A 31 8.93 10.56 13.26
CA MET A 31 8.73 9.98 14.59
C MET A 31 7.29 10.16 15.09
N ILE A 32 6.65 11.28 14.75
CA ILE A 32 5.25 11.53 15.09
C ILE A 32 4.34 10.52 14.35
N ASP A 33 4.52 10.37 13.05
CA ASP A 33 3.78 9.43 12.20
C ASP A 33 4.00 7.99 12.67
N LEU A 34 5.23 7.63 13.04
CA LEU A 34 5.55 6.33 13.60
C LEU A 34 4.84 6.08 14.93
N LEU A 35 4.83 7.06 15.84
CA LEU A 35 4.12 6.95 17.11
C LEU A 35 2.61 6.85 16.90
N HIS A 36 2.04 7.67 16.00
CA HIS A 36 0.64 7.56 15.60
C HIS A 36 0.32 6.19 15.01
N MET A 37 1.21 5.62 14.18
CA MET A 37 1.04 4.27 13.65
C MET A 37 1.03 3.22 14.77
N VAL A 38 1.90 3.35 15.78
CA VAL A 38 1.89 2.47 16.95
C VAL A 38 0.58 2.64 17.71
N ASP A 39 0.15 3.87 17.99
CA ASP A 39 -1.07 4.18 18.73
C ASP A 39 -2.32 3.68 18.02
N GLU A 40 -2.44 3.93 16.71
CA GLU A 40 -3.55 3.44 15.90
C GLU A 40 -3.62 1.91 15.91
N ASN A 41 -2.48 1.21 15.87
CA ASN A 41 -2.47 -0.25 15.91
C ASN A 41 -2.68 -0.79 17.33
N LEU A 42 -2.24 -0.11 18.38
CA LEU A 42 -2.60 -0.46 19.76
C LEU A 42 -4.09 -0.26 20.00
N ASP A 43 -4.67 0.84 19.53
CA ASP A 43 -6.11 1.06 19.52
C ASP A 43 -6.84 -0.01 18.69
N ARG A 44 -6.19 -0.57 17.66
CA ARG A 44 -6.69 -1.73 16.91
C ARG A 44 -6.84 -3.00 17.73
N HIS A 45 -6.18 -3.04 18.87
CA HIS A 45 -6.13 -4.15 19.79
C HIS A 45 -6.46 -3.74 21.22
N ARG A 46 -7.28 -2.68 21.38
CA ARG A 46 -7.69 -2.15 22.69
C ARG A 46 -8.37 -3.21 23.58
N ASP A 47 -8.93 -4.25 22.96
CA ASP A 47 -9.51 -5.44 23.57
C ASP A 47 -8.51 -6.31 24.35
N LEU A 48 -7.20 -6.16 24.12
CA LEU A 48 -6.16 -6.90 24.85
C LEU A 48 -5.74 -6.24 26.18
N GLU A 49 -6.42 -5.17 26.60
CA GLU A 49 -6.13 -4.37 27.81
C GLU A 49 -4.62 -4.22 28.09
N THR A 50 -3.93 -3.55 27.17
CA THR A 50 -2.48 -3.31 27.31
C THR A 50 -2.18 -2.42 28.50
N SER A 51 -1.24 -2.84 29.34
CA SER A 51 -0.76 -1.97 30.42
C SER A 51 0.03 -0.79 29.85
N ALA A 52 -0.06 0.38 30.49
CA ALA A 52 0.75 1.55 30.12
C ALA A 52 2.26 1.22 30.09
N HIS A 53 2.72 0.28 30.92
CA HIS A 53 4.10 -0.21 30.90
C HIS A 53 4.43 -0.99 29.63
N PHE A 54 3.54 -1.86 29.17
CA PHE A 54 3.72 -2.60 27.92
C PHE A 54 3.74 -1.65 26.72
N GLU A 55 2.78 -0.73 26.62
CA GLU A 55 2.73 0.24 25.53
C GLU A 55 3.99 1.12 25.49
N ALA A 56 4.42 1.61 26.66
CA ALA A 56 5.66 2.36 26.78
C ALA A 56 6.87 1.53 26.32
N SER A 57 6.95 0.26 26.74
CA SER A 57 8.04 -0.65 26.34
C SER A 57 8.07 -0.90 24.83
N LEU A 58 6.91 -1.11 24.22
CA LEU A 58 6.78 -1.31 22.77
C LEU A 58 7.18 -0.05 22.00
N LYS A 59 6.67 1.11 22.42
CA LYS A 59 7.05 2.41 21.84
C LYS A 59 8.56 2.66 21.96
N ILE A 60 9.15 2.39 23.13
CA ILE A 60 10.60 2.54 23.33
C ILE A 60 11.39 1.60 22.41
N HIS A 61 10.97 0.34 22.25
CA HIS A 61 11.64 -0.61 21.36
C HIS A 61 11.62 -0.11 19.90
N ILE A 62 10.44 0.28 19.41
CA ILE A 62 10.22 0.73 18.04
C ILE A 62 10.97 2.05 17.79
N CYS A 63 10.80 3.03 18.67
CA CYS A 63 11.50 4.32 18.59
C CYS A 63 13.01 4.15 18.71
N GLY A 64 13.50 3.20 19.51
CA GLY A 64 14.92 2.91 19.63
C GLY A 64 15.53 2.37 18.32
N HIS A 65 14.78 1.55 17.58
CA HIS A 65 15.16 1.13 16.23
C HIS A 65 15.12 2.32 15.26
N ALA A 66 13.99 3.01 15.18
CA ALA A 66 13.79 4.13 14.28
C ALA A 66 14.81 5.26 14.49
N ALA A 67 15.15 5.58 15.75
CA ALA A 67 16.13 6.61 16.07
C ALA A 67 17.53 6.28 15.53
N ARG A 68 17.95 5.00 15.53
CA ARG A 68 19.24 4.60 14.94
C ARG A 68 19.24 4.76 13.43
N GLU A 69 18.20 4.26 12.78
CA GLU A 69 18.06 4.32 11.32
C GLU A 69 17.93 5.76 10.82
N PHE A 70 17.08 6.58 11.47
CA PHE A 70 16.91 7.99 11.13
C PHE A 70 18.14 8.84 11.48
N HIS A 71 18.88 8.50 12.54
CA HIS A 71 20.15 9.15 12.81
C HIS A 71 21.17 8.86 11.71
N GLN A 72 21.26 7.60 11.26
CA GLN A 72 22.13 7.24 10.14
C GLN A 72 21.72 7.95 8.86
N MET A 73 20.42 7.97 8.54
CA MET A 73 19.84 8.73 7.42
C MET A 73 20.23 10.22 7.47
N HIS A 74 20.12 10.86 8.63
CA HIS A 74 20.52 12.25 8.82
C HIS A 74 22.03 12.47 8.64
N LEU A 75 22.87 11.59 9.20
CA LEU A 75 24.32 11.65 9.02
C LEU A 75 24.72 11.45 7.55
N ASP A 76 24.06 10.55 6.84
CA ASP A 76 24.29 10.32 5.41
C ASP A 76 23.84 11.52 4.59
N PHE A 77 22.70 12.14 4.94
CA PHE A 77 22.26 13.39 4.33
C PHE A 77 23.26 14.52 4.56
N ILE A 78 23.72 14.75 5.80
CA ILE A 78 24.75 15.76 6.09
C ILE A 78 26.02 15.49 5.30
N ARG A 79 26.48 14.23 5.25
CA ARG A 79 27.70 13.87 4.53
C ARG A 79 27.57 14.10 3.03
N ALA A 80 26.42 13.75 2.46
CA ALA A 80 26.13 13.97 1.05
C ALA A 80 26.00 15.45 0.68
N ASN A 81 25.67 16.31 1.66
CA ASN A 81 25.50 17.75 1.48
C ASN A 81 26.60 18.59 2.17
N ASP A 82 27.69 17.98 2.63
CA ASP A 82 28.79 18.70 3.28
C ASP A 82 29.47 19.61 2.23
N PRO A 83 29.50 20.94 2.41
CA PRO A 83 29.96 21.85 1.37
C PRO A 83 31.39 21.58 0.91
N ARG A 84 32.26 21.12 1.82
CA ARG A 84 33.66 20.82 1.49
C ARG A 84 33.77 19.51 0.70
N GLN A 85 33.03 18.47 1.08
CA GLN A 85 32.99 17.22 0.32
C GLN A 85 32.35 17.42 -1.04
N CYS A 86 31.24 18.17 -1.14
CA CYS A 86 30.63 18.53 -2.42
C CYS A 86 31.64 19.27 -3.32
N LEU A 87 32.37 20.25 -2.77
CA LEU A 87 33.39 20.98 -3.53
C LEU A 87 34.54 20.06 -3.99
N GLU A 88 34.99 19.14 -3.13
CA GLU A 88 36.04 18.19 -3.50
C GLU A 88 35.56 17.20 -4.58
N GLN A 89 34.29 16.77 -4.54
CA GLN A 89 33.67 15.95 -5.59
C GLN A 89 33.60 16.70 -6.92
N LEU A 90 33.26 18.01 -6.89
CA LEU A 90 33.16 18.86 -8.08
C LEU A 90 34.51 19.38 -8.59
N LYS A 91 35.61 19.19 -7.86
CA LYS A 91 36.95 19.70 -8.21
C LYS A 91 37.41 19.27 -9.60
N GLY A 92 37.14 18.01 -9.98
CA GLY A 92 37.45 17.49 -11.30
C GLY A 92 36.72 18.26 -12.40
N GLN A 93 35.42 18.52 -12.19
CA GLN A 93 34.57 19.29 -13.09
C GLN A 93 35.06 20.73 -13.23
N TYR A 94 35.27 21.44 -12.10
CA TYR A 94 35.81 22.80 -12.13
C TYR A 94 37.16 22.90 -12.84
N CYS A 95 38.04 21.90 -12.66
CA CYS A 95 39.31 21.86 -13.37
C CYS A 95 39.14 21.63 -14.88
N ALA A 96 38.20 20.78 -15.30
CA ALA A 96 37.88 20.56 -16.70
C ALA A 96 37.32 21.85 -17.34
N ASP A 97 36.37 22.50 -16.66
CA ASP A 97 35.77 23.76 -17.12
C ASP A 97 36.80 24.89 -17.23
N PHE A 98 37.70 24.99 -16.25
CA PHE A 98 38.82 25.92 -16.31
C PHE A 98 39.73 25.67 -17.53
N LYS A 99 40.07 24.41 -17.81
CA LYS A 99 40.89 24.06 -18.98
C LYS A 99 40.17 24.41 -20.26
N ASP A 100 38.88 24.11 -20.36
CA ASP A 100 38.14 24.38 -21.59
C ASP A 100 37.99 25.89 -21.83
N LEU A 101 37.77 26.67 -20.77
CA LEU A 101 37.84 28.13 -20.79
C LEU A 101 39.22 28.63 -21.22
N PHE A 102 40.29 28.09 -20.64
CA PHE A 102 41.68 28.48 -20.94
C PHE A 102 42.08 28.19 -22.40
N TYR A 103 41.56 27.11 -22.98
CA TYR A 103 41.80 26.73 -24.38
C TYR A 103 40.74 27.25 -25.36
N GLU A 104 39.82 28.11 -24.92
CA GLU A 104 38.75 28.71 -25.74
C GLU A 104 37.89 27.66 -26.48
N ARG A 105 37.62 26.52 -25.83
CA ARG A 105 36.77 25.47 -26.41
C ARG A 105 35.30 25.86 -26.33
N ASP A 106 34.53 25.49 -27.35
CA ASP A 106 33.08 25.70 -27.35
C ASP A 106 32.42 24.99 -26.16
N GLN A 107 31.79 25.78 -25.29
CA GLN A 107 31.13 25.32 -24.06
C GLN A 107 29.66 24.96 -24.29
N CYS A 108 29.05 25.37 -25.41
CA CYS A 108 27.61 25.29 -25.62
C CYS A 108 27.06 23.88 -25.44
N GLN A 109 27.59 22.93 -26.20
CA GLN A 109 27.13 21.55 -26.19
C GLN A 109 27.48 20.87 -24.87
N LYS A 110 28.74 20.96 -24.43
CA LYS A 110 29.22 20.31 -23.21
C LYS A 110 28.42 20.74 -21.97
N LYS A 111 28.16 22.04 -21.80
CA LYS A 111 27.39 22.56 -20.66
C LYS A 111 25.92 22.16 -20.71
N ALA A 112 25.34 22.11 -21.90
CA ALA A 112 23.99 21.61 -22.07
C ALA A 112 23.88 20.10 -21.77
N GLU A 113 24.89 19.30 -22.14
CA GLU A 113 24.99 17.86 -21.80
C GLU A 113 25.10 17.67 -20.28
N GLU A 114 26.02 18.40 -19.64
CA GLU A 114 26.21 18.37 -18.19
C GLU A 114 24.93 18.78 -17.44
N PHE A 115 24.21 19.81 -17.92
CA PHE A 115 22.98 20.27 -17.30
C PHE A 115 21.87 19.24 -17.45
N THR A 116 21.77 18.64 -18.63
CA THR A 116 20.74 17.65 -18.89
C THR A 116 20.99 16.39 -18.07
N PHE A 117 22.22 15.88 -18.05
CA PHE A 117 22.56 14.64 -17.36
C PHE A 117 22.53 14.78 -15.82
N ASN A 118 23.10 15.86 -15.28
CA ASN A 118 23.23 16.03 -13.83
C ASN A 118 22.02 16.68 -13.16
N CYS A 119 21.18 17.41 -13.91
CA CYS A 119 20.06 18.17 -13.35
C CYS A 119 18.71 17.74 -13.92
N LEU A 120 18.50 17.86 -15.23
CA LEU A 120 17.18 17.62 -15.82
C LEU A 120 16.78 16.14 -15.79
N ALA A 121 17.66 15.22 -16.18
CA ALA A 121 17.34 13.81 -16.26
C ALA A 121 16.93 13.21 -14.90
N PRO A 122 17.67 13.45 -13.79
CA PRO A 122 17.23 13.00 -12.46
C PRO A 122 15.86 13.60 -12.06
N ALA A 123 15.67 14.91 -12.29
CA ALA A 123 14.43 15.60 -11.93
C ALA A 123 13.22 15.09 -12.75
N VAL A 124 13.41 14.85 -14.06
CA VAL A 124 12.39 14.27 -14.95
C VAL A 124 12.02 12.86 -14.50
N ARG A 125 13.00 12.02 -14.17
CA ARG A 125 12.74 10.65 -13.68
C ARG A 125 11.93 10.68 -12.38
N GLU A 126 12.29 11.55 -11.45
CA GLU A 126 11.56 11.73 -10.19
C GLU A 126 10.12 12.23 -10.44
N TYR A 127 9.95 13.22 -11.31
CA TYR A 127 8.64 13.75 -11.70
C TYR A 127 7.71 12.68 -12.28
N VAL A 128 8.21 11.90 -13.24
CA VAL A 128 7.43 10.82 -13.85
C VAL A 128 7.04 9.81 -12.76
N THR A 129 8.01 9.36 -11.96
CA THR A 129 7.78 8.38 -10.89
C THR A 129 6.74 8.84 -9.88
N LYS A 130 6.80 10.10 -9.43
CA LYS A 130 5.84 10.68 -8.48
C LYS A 130 4.44 10.82 -9.06
N SER A 131 4.35 11.13 -10.35
CA SER A 131 3.06 11.33 -11.05
C SER A 131 2.32 10.02 -11.29
N LEU A 132 3.00 8.87 -11.36
CA LEU A 132 2.37 7.58 -11.62
C LEU A 132 1.41 7.11 -10.51
N GLY A 133 1.76 7.38 -9.25
CA GLY A 133 1.02 6.85 -8.11
C GLY A 133 -0.48 7.17 -8.13
N PRO A 134 -0.85 8.46 -8.18
CA PRO A 134 -2.25 8.89 -8.31
C PRO A 134 -2.94 8.37 -9.57
N ASP A 135 -2.28 8.46 -10.74
CA ASP A 135 -2.84 8.02 -12.02
C ASP A 135 -3.20 6.53 -12.02
N LEU A 136 -2.37 5.70 -11.37
CA LEU A 136 -2.63 4.26 -11.22
C LEU A 136 -3.85 3.99 -10.34
N VAL A 137 -4.05 4.77 -9.28
CA VAL A 137 -5.26 4.67 -8.44
C VAL A 137 -6.49 5.06 -9.26
N ASP A 138 -6.42 6.17 -9.99
CA ASP A 138 -7.54 6.67 -10.78
C ASP A 138 -7.91 5.71 -11.91
N GLU A 139 -6.93 5.11 -12.60
CA GLU A 139 -7.19 4.09 -13.63
C GLU A 139 -7.80 2.81 -13.04
N MET A 140 -7.42 2.40 -11.82
CA MET A 140 -8.06 1.26 -11.16
C MET A 140 -9.52 1.56 -10.78
N LEU A 141 -9.84 2.80 -10.44
CA LEU A 141 -11.18 3.25 -10.05
C LEU A 141 -12.11 3.56 -11.24
N ALA A 142 -11.56 4.04 -12.36
CA ALA A 142 -12.34 4.50 -13.52
C ALA A 142 -12.18 3.61 -14.77
N GLY A 143 -11.16 2.75 -14.81
CA GLY A 143 -10.81 1.94 -15.98
C GLY A 143 -11.57 0.62 -16.08
N LYS A 144 -11.00 -0.35 -16.81
CA LYS A 144 -11.65 -1.64 -17.12
C LYS A 144 -12.04 -2.46 -15.88
N LYS A 145 -11.34 -2.29 -14.74
CA LYS A 145 -11.62 -2.95 -13.46
C LYS A 145 -12.44 -2.10 -12.50
N ALA A 146 -12.95 -0.93 -12.92
CA ALA A 146 -13.70 -0.03 -12.06
C ALA A 146 -14.82 -0.72 -11.27
N ILE A 147 -15.51 -1.70 -11.86
CA ILE A 147 -16.60 -2.42 -11.19
C ILE A 147 -16.11 -3.12 -9.92
N ASP A 148 -14.95 -3.80 -9.97
CA ASP A 148 -14.37 -4.51 -8.83
C ASP A 148 -13.99 -3.54 -7.70
N PHE A 149 -13.73 -2.28 -8.02
CA PHE A 149 -13.33 -1.22 -7.08
C PHE A 149 -14.43 -0.16 -6.85
N SER A 150 -15.61 -0.34 -7.43
CA SER A 150 -16.66 0.69 -7.50
C SER A 150 -17.36 0.90 -6.16
N THR A 151 -17.69 -0.20 -5.50
CA THR A 151 -18.21 -0.20 -4.15
C THR A 151 -17.52 -1.28 -3.34
N ARG A 152 -17.52 -1.04 -2.03
CA ARG A 152 -17.03 -1.98 -1.05
C ARG A 152 -17.67 -3.38 -1.19
N SER A 153 -18.98 -3.44 -1.43
CA SER A 153 -19.71 -4.69 -1.61
C SER A 153 -19.25 -5.45 -2.86
N PHE A 154 -19.07 -4.76 -3.98
CA PHE A 154 -18.53 -5.35 -5.22
C PHE A 154 -17.12 -5.90 -5.03
N PHE A 155 -16.28 -5.17 -4.29
CA PHE A 155 -14.94 -5.66 -4.05
C PHE A 155 -14.95 -6.86 -3.10
N GLN A 156 -15.67 -6.80 -1.97
CA GLN A 156 -15.77 -7.95 -1.06
C GLN A 156 -16.25 -9.21 -1.79
N PHE A 157 -17.25 -9.06 -2.68
CA PHE A 157 -17.66 -10.11 -3.60
C PHE A 157 -16.48 -10.61 -4.46
N SER A 158 -15.71 -9.71 -5.08
CA SER A 158 -14.58 -10.05 -5.95
C SER A 158 -13.47 -10.83 -5.23
N ILE A 159 -13.13 -10.47 -3.98
CA ILE A 159 -12.18 -11.24 -3.16
C ILE A 159 -12.74 -12.63 -2.85
N LEU A 160 -13.97 -12.72 -2.36
CA LEU A 160 -14.56 -14.00 -1.96
C LEU A 160 -14.72 -14.92 -3.18
N LYS A 161 -15.11 -14.36 -4.33
CA LYS A 161 -15.13 -15.06 -5.62
C LYS A 161 -13.74 -15.56 -6.01
N HIS A 162 -12.71 -14.74 -5.84
CA HIS A 162 -11.32 -15.13 -6.09
C HIS A 162 -10.89 -16.27 -5.18
N LEU A 163 -11.13 -16.17 -3.86
CA LEU A 163 -10.79 -17.20 -2.89
C LEU A 163 -11.50 -18.54 -3.18
N LEU A 164 -12.79 -18.50 -3.51
CA LEU A 164 -13.54 -19.69 -3.91
C LEU A 164 -13.01 -20.31 -5.20
N THR A 165 -12.63 -19.48 -6.18
CA THR A 165 -12.10 -19.96 -7.47
C THR A 165 -10.73 -20.58 -7.30
N ASP A 166 -9.85 -19.93 -6.54
CA ASP A 166 -8.47 -20.34 -6.26
C ASP A 166 -8.38 -21.65 -5.45
N ASP A 167 -9.41 -21.96 -4.63
CA ASP A 167 -9.52 -23.20 -3.84
C ASP A 167 -8.25 -23.53 -3.02
N ASN A 168 -7.60 -22.48 -2.50
CA ASN A 168 -6.34 -22.59 -1.75
C ASN A 168 -6.53 -22.19 -0.29
N PHE A 169 -6.35 -23.16 0.61
CA PHE A 169 -6.48 -22.95 2.06
C PHE A 169 -5.57 -21.85 2.61
N ASP A 170 -4.31 -21.76 2.16
CA ASP A 170 -3.36 -20.77 2.67
C ASP A 170 -3.83 -19.33 2.41
N ASN A 171 -4.55 -19.12 1.30
CA ASN A 171 -5.12 -17.82 0.98
C ASN A 171 -6.34 -17.50 1.87
N PHE A 172 -7.13 -18.51 2.26
CA PHE A 172 -8.15 -18.33 3.29
C PHE A 172 -7.52 -17.99 4.64
N VAL A 173 -6.50 -18.73 5.09
CA VAL A 173 -5.82 -18.44 6.37
C VAL A 173 -5.27 -17.02 6.38
N LYS A 174 -4.59 -16.58 5.32
CA LYS A 174 -4.09 -15.20 5.21
C LYS A 174 -5.23 -14.17 5.24
N TYR A 175 -6.31 -14.43 4.50
CA TYR A 175 -7.49 -13.56 4.48
C TYR A 175 -8.16 -13.44 5.85
N VAL A 176 -8.20 -14.54 6.63
CA VAL A 176 -8.77 -14.57 7.97
C VAL A 176 -7.83 -13.94 9.00
N GLY A 177 -6.54 -14.26 8.96
CA GLY A 177 -5.56 -13.90 9.99
C GLY A 177 -5.00 -12.48 9.85
N ASP A 178 -4.74 -12.02 8.61
CA ASP A 178 -4.25 -10.66 8.33
C ASP A 178 -4.96 -10.11 7.08
N TYR A 179 -6.21 -9.68 7.30
CA TYR A 179 -7.06 -9.16 6.24
C TYR A 179 -6.45 -7.98 5.49
N VAL A 180 -5.80 -7.04 6.20
CA VAL A 180 -5.21 -5.84 5.58
C VAL A 180 -4.09 -6.24 4.64
N ALA A 181 -3.13 -7.04 5.11
CA ALA A 181 -2.00 -7.46 4.28
C ALA A 181 -2.45 -8.32 3.09
N PHE A 182 -3.39 -9.25 3.31
CA PHE A 182 -3.92 -10.09 2.25
C PHE A 182 -4.57 -9.24 1.14
N VAL A 183 -5.42 -8.29 1.52
CA VAL A 183 -6.10 -7.45 0.53
C VAL A 183 -5.13 -6.53 -0.19
N GLN A 184 -4.17 -5.91 0.50
CA GLN A 184 -3.16 -5.06 -0.15
C GLN A 184 -2.34 -5.85 -1.19
N GLU A 185 -1.92 -7.08 -0.86
CA GLU A 185 -1.23 -7.97 -1.79
C GLU A 185 -2.15 -8.37 -2.96
N TRP A 186 -3.43 -8.64 -2.69
CA TRP A 186 -4.40 -8.94 -3.74
C TRP A 186 -4.57 -7.76 -4.70
N ILE A 187 -4.76 -6.53 -4.19
CA ILE A 187 -4.85 -5.31 -5.01
C ILE A 187 -3.60 -5.16 -5.86
N PHE A 188 -2.42 -5.32 -5.24
CA PHE A 188 -1.16 -5.22 -5.94
C PHE A 188 -1.06 -6.23 -7.09
N LYS A 189 -1.46 -7.49 -6.89
CA LYS A 189 -1.56 -8.49 -7.97
C LYS A 189 -2.55 -8.07 -9.06
N GLN A 190 -3.72 -7.52 -8.70
CA GLN A 190 -4.70 -7.04 -9.67
C GLN A 190 -4.15 -5.90 -10.52
N MET A 191 -3.38 -4.99 -9.91
CA MET A 191 -2.69 -3.89 -10.59
C MET A 191 -1.62 -4.42 -11.53
N VAL A 192 -0.73 -5.31 -11.07
CA VAL A 192 0.29 -5.92 -11.93
C VAL A 192 -0.36 -6.56 -13.15
N GLN A 193 -1.42 -7.36 -12.97
CA GLN A 193 -2.13 -7.97 -14.10
C GLN A 193 -2.78 -6.94 -15.04
N GLN A 194 -3.34 -5.86 -14.51
CA GLN A 194 -3.99 -4.83 -15.33
C GLN A 194 -2.98 -4.06 -16.16
N PHE A 195 -1.86 -3.67 -15.55
CA PHE A 195 -0.86 -2.80 -16.17
C PHE A 195 0.22 -3.54 -16.96
N SER A 196 0.30 -4.87 -16.84
CA SER A 196 1.17 -5.72 -17.66
C SER A 196 0.59 -6.09 -19.03
N LYS A 197 -0.68 -5.79 -19.31
CA LYS A 197 -1.31 -6.11 -20.59
C LYS A 197 -0.69 -5.29 -21.73
N GLU A 198 -0.67 -5.88 -22.93
CA GLU A 198 0.00 -5.38 -24.15
C GLU A 198 -0.46 -3.98 -24.58
N ASP A 199 -1.64 -3.54 -24.13
CA ASP A 199 -2.17 -2.18 -24.27
C ASP A 199 -1.24 -1.09 -23.68
N GLY A 200 -0.15 -1.48 -22.99
CA GLY A 200 0.92 -0.58 -22.57
C GLY A 200 0.52 0.32 -21.40
N GLY A 201 -0.42 -0.09 -20.53
CA GLY A 201 -1.02 0.78 -19.51
C GLY A 201 -0.01 1.63 -18.72
N LEU A 202 0.90 0.99 -17.98
CA LEU A 202 1.92 1.72 -17.20
C LEU A 202 2.88 2.52 -18.08
N ARG A 203 3.38 1.89 -19.16
CA ARG A 203 4.35 2.49 -20.10
C ARG A 203 3.79 3.71 -20.83
N ASN A 204 2.49 3.71 -21.12
CA ASN A 204 1.78 4.82 -21.73
C ASN A 204 1.61 5.97 -20.75
N MET A 205 1.35 5.70 -19.47
CA MET A 205 1.34 6.73 -18.43
C MET A 205 2.73 7.35 -18.25
N GLU A 206 3.78 6.53 -18.18
CA GLU A 206 5.18 6.98 -18.14
C GLU A 206 5.49 7.92 -19.31
N ASN A 207 5.21 7.46 -20.54
CA ASN A 207 5.45 8.24 -21.75
C ASN A 207 4.58 9.50 -21.85
N LYS A 208 3.34 9.48 -21.34
CA LYS A 208 2.46 10.66 -21.30
C LYS A 208 3.05 11.74 -20.39
N HIS A 209 3.48 11.36 -19.18
CA HIS A 209 4.11 12.28 -18.24
C HIS A 209 5.46 12.79 -18.76
N LEU A 210 6.27 11.92 -19.37
CA LEU A 210 7.51 12.29 -20.03
C LEU A 210 7.27 13.36 -21.11
N LYS A 211 6.37 13.11 -22.05
CA LYS A 211 6.05 14.08 -23.12
C LYS A 211 5.54 15.40 -22.57
N MET A 212 4.72 15.35 -21.53
CA MET A 212 4.20 16.55 -20.88
C MET A 212 5.34 17.38 -20.28
N ILE A 213 6.23 16.77 -19.49
CA ILE A 213 7.30 17.52 -18.83
C ILE A 213 8.38 17.98 -19.81
N ILE A 214 8.71 17.18 -20.82
CA ILE A 214 9.65 17.59 -21.89
C ILE A 214 9.11 18.80 -22.64
N LYS A 215 7.82 18.82 -22.97
CA LYS A 215 7.20 20.00 -23.61
C LYS A 215 7.39 21.26 -22.75
N ARG A 216 7.18 21.16 -21.44
CA ARG A 216 7.32 22.29 -20.52
C ARG A 216 8.78 22.73 -20.34
N ILE A 217 9.73 21.78 -20.33
CA ILE A 217 11.17 22.09 -20.39
C ILE A 217 11.49 22.88 -21.65
N LYS A 218 11.05 22.41 -22.82
CA LYS A 218 11.27 23.10 -24.10
C LYS A 218 10.67 24.51 -24.10
N GLU A 219 9.47 24.68 -23.58
CA GLU A 219 8.84 26.00 -23.40
C GLU A 219 9.65 26.91 -22.46
N ALA A 220 10.18 26.38 -21.35
CA ALA A 220 11.03 27.14 -20.43
C ALA A 220 12.35 27.57 -21.08
N VAL A 221 12.97 26.71 -21.89
CA VAL A 221 14.23 27.01 -22.61
C VAL A 221 14.04 28.11 -23.66
N VAL A 222 12.90 28.12 -24.36
CA VAL A 222 12.57 29.16 -25.36
C VAL A 222 12.30 30.52 -24.72
N ASN A 223 11.64 30.53 -23.56
CA ASN A 223 11.17 31.76 -22.92
C ASN A 223 12.18 32.40 -21.94
N ALA A 224 13.24 31.70 -21.58
CA ALA A 224 14.20 32.13 -20.57
C ALA A 224 15.51 32.66 -21.18
N GLN A 225 16.16 33.59 -20.47
CA GLN A 225 17.63 33.70 -20.55
C GLN A 225 18.25 32.53 -19.77
N GLU A 226 19.48 32.10 -20.10
CA GLU A 226 20.19 30.95 -19.50
C GLU A 226 19.98 30.77 -17.98
N LYS A 227 19.98 31.88 -17.22
CA LYS A 227 19.89 31.88 -15.75
C LYS A 227 18.48 31.69 -15.19
N ASP A 228 17.44 31.87 -16.01
CA ASP A 228 16.04 31.82 -15.57
C ASP A 228 15.36 30.47 -15.89
N ILE A 229 16.03 29.56 -16.60
CA ILE A 229 15.46 28.25 -16.96
C ILE A 229 15.06 27.47 -15.69
N CYS A 230 15.91 27.41 -14.67
CA CYS A 230 15.59 26.73 -13.41
C CYS A 230 14.49 27.42 -12.61
N SER A 231 14.41 28.75 -12.67
CA SER A 231 13.34 29.51 -12.02
C SER A 231 11.99 29.18 -12.64
N ASN A 232 11.94 29.06 -13.97
CA ASN A 232 10.72 28.73 -14.72
C ASN A 232 10.26 27.29 -14.52
N LEU A 233 11.18 26.36 -14.20
CA LEU A 233 10.88 24.94 -13.98
C LEU A 233 10.63 24.58 -12.52
N ARG A 234 10.81 25.52 -11.58
CA ARG A 234 10.84 25.25 -10.13
C ARG A 234 9.52 24.73 -9.56
N GLU A 235 8.40 25.06 -10.19
CA GLU A 235 7.07 24.58 -9.78
C GLU A 235 6.82 23.13 -10.20
N GLU A 236 7.61 22.61 -11.14
CA GLU A 236 7.38 21.32 -11.78
C GLU A 236 8.47 20.30 -11.49
N LEU A 237 9.72 20.77 -11.47
CA LEU A 237 10.92 19.96 -11.30
C LEU A 237 11.71 20.43 -10.10
N VAL A 238 12.13 19.47 -9.28
CA VAL A 238 13.08 19.71 -8.20
C VAL A 238 14.49 19.61 -8.77
N ILE A 239 15.04 20.74 -9.17
CA ILE A 239 16.43 20.84 -9.63
C ILE A 239 17.29 21.38 -8.47
N PRO A 240 18.27 20.61 -7.96
CA PRO A 240 19.15 21.09 -6.90
C PRO A 240 19.91 22.34 -7.37
N LYS A 241 19.79 23.43 -6.60
CA LYS A 241 20.40 24.71 -6.93
C LYS A 241 21.92 24.60 -7.07
N ASP A 242 22.56 23.86 -6.18
CA ASP A 242 24.01 23.69 -6.15
C ASP A 242 24.52 22.92 -7.39
N ALA A 243 23.77 21.91 -7.84
CA ALA A 243 24.10 21.16 -9.06
C ALA A 243 23.96 22.06 -10.30
N PHE A 244 22.90 22.88 -10.35
CA PHE A 244 22.71 23.85 -11.42
C PHE A 244 23.81 24.91 -11.46
N GLU A 245 24.14 25.52 -10.31
CA GLU A 245 25.19 26.53 -10.22
C GLU A 245 26.57 25.95 -10.55
N ALA A 246 26.84 24.70 -10.17
CA ALA A 246 28.08 24.01 -10.52
C ALA A 246 28.19 23.74 -12.02
N VAL A 247 27.12 23.28 -12.67
CA VAL A 247 27.13 23.02 -14.11
C VAL A 247 27.29 24.31 -14.91
N LEU A 248 26.56 25.37 -14.57
CA LEU A 248 26.66 26.65 -15.29
C LEU A 248 27.88 27.48 -14.91
N ALA A 249 28.68 27.04 -13.94
CA ALA A 249 29.91 27.72 -13.59
C ALA A 249 30.83 27.82 -14.82
N LEU A 250 31.38 29.02 -15.03
CA LEU A 250 32.29 29.32 -16.14
C LEU A 250 31.70 29.07 -17.53
N ASN A 251 30.36 28.99 -17.67
CA ASN A 251 29.73 28.96 -18.99
C ASN A 251 29.92 30.31 -19.69
N THR A 252 30.57 30.29 -20.85
CA THR A 252 30.80 31.46 -21.71
C THR A 252 30.01 31.41 -23.01
N ALA A 253 29.13 30.43 -23.18
CA ALA A 253 28.26 30.32 -24.34
C ALA A 253 27.32 31.53 -24.42
N LYS A 254 26.92 31.90 -25.65
CA LYS A 254 25.85 32.86 -25.80
C LYS A 254 24.52 32.21 -25.42
N PRO A 255 23.61 32.92 -24.73
CA PRO A 255 22.34 32.34 -24.30
C PRO A 255 21.55 31.67 -25.42
N GLU A 256 21.51 32.26 -26.62
CA GLU A 256 20.77 31.72 -27.76
C GLU A 256 21.40 30.44 -28.31
N GLU A 257 22.74 30.37 -28.32
CA GLU A 257 23.47 29.20 -28.74
C GLU A 257 23.25 28.07 -27.74
N PHE A 258 23.39 28.35 -26.42
CA PHE A 258 23.15 27.38 -25.35
C PHE A 258 21.73 26.83 -25.38
N SER A 259 20.71 27.69 -25.51
CA SER A 259 19.31 27.23 -25.61
C SER A 259 19.11 26.30 -26.80
N ARG A 260 19.75 26.56 -27.95
CA ARG A 260 19.70 25.67 -29.12
C ARG A 260 20.39 24.32 -28.84
N CYS A 261 21.57 24.33 -28.21
CA CYS A 261 22.26 23.10 -27.81
C CYS A 261 21.40 22.28 -26.83
N LEU A 262 20.83 22.93 -25.82
CA LEU A 262 20.00 22.31 -24.80
C LEU A 262 18.73 21.69 -25.39
N MET A 263 18.07 22.35 -26.34
CA MET A 263 16.90 21.78 -27.03
C MET A 263 17.20 20.44 -27.68
N LEU A 264 18.35 20.33 -28.40
CA LEU A 264 18.76 19.08 -29.05
C LEU A 264 19.03 17.97 -28.04
N ILE A 265 19.73 18.30 -26.94
CA ILE A 265 20.08 17.32 -25.91
C ILE A 265 18.84 16.88 -25.10
N VAL A 266 17.86 17.78 -24.93
CA VAL A 266 16.55 17.44 -24.34
C VAL A 266 15.76 16.50 -25.26
N ASP A 267 15.85 16.64 -26.59
CA ASP A 267 15.28 15.68 -27.53
C ASP A 267 15.93 14.29 -27.37
N GLU A 268 17.26 14.23 -27.30
CA GLU A 268 18.00 12.98 -27.07
C GLU A 268 17.65 12.33 -25.72
N MET A 269 17.47 13.14 -24.67
CA MET A 269 17.01 12.68 -23.36
C MET A 269 15.58 12.11 -23.42
N GLU A 270 14.67 12.75 -24.15
CA GLU A 270 13.29 12.26 -24.37
C GLU A 270 13.31 10.89 -25.05
N GLU A 271 14.14 10.71 -26.08
CA GLU A 271 14.31 9.43 -26.77
C GLU A 271 14.88 8.36 -25.84
N SER A 272 15.95 8.67 -25.10
CA SER A 272 16.56 7.76 -24.13
C SER A 272 15.56 7.31 -23.07
N PHE A 273 14.78 8.23 -22.50
CA PHE A 273 13.76 7.89 -21.51
C PHE A 273 12.61 7.08 -22.11
N THR A 274 12.20 7.39 -23.33
CA THR A 274 11.17 6.62 -24.03
C THR A 274 11.60 5.15 -24.16
N VAL A 275 12.86 4.90 -24.52
CA VAL A 275 13.43 3.54 -24.57
C VAL A 275 13.55 2.94 -23.16
N GLU A 276 14.05 3.69 -22.17
CA GLU A 276 14.16 3.26 -20.77
C GLU A 276 12.80 2.81 -20.23
N PHE A 277 11.73 3.57 -20.44
CA PHE A 277 10.40 3.22 -19.93
C PHE A 277 9.75 2.07 -20.72
N GLN A 278 10.00 1.98 -22.03
CA GLN A 278 9.52 0.86 -22.85
C GLN A 278 10.23 -0.46 -22.54
N THR A 279 11.53 -0.44 -22.23
CA THR A 279 12.35 -1.65 -22.06
C THR A 279 12.65 -1.97 -20.59
N GLY A 280 12.55 -0.98 -19.71
CA GLY A 280 12.94 -1.08 -18.32
C GLY A 280 11.91 -1.85 -17.49
N GLY A 281 12.40 -2.91 -16.83
CA GLY A 281 11.73 -3.62 -15.75
C GLY A 281 10.41 -4.32 -16.12
N ASP A 282 10.07 -5.34 -15.34
CA ASP A 282 8.67 -5.78 -15.32
C ASP A 282 7.82 -4.76 -14.52
N VAL A 283 6.51 -4.79 -14.75
CA VAL A 283 5.54 -3.88 -14.09
C VAL A 283 5.56 -4.03 -12.57
N ARG A 284 5.74 -5.25 -12.05
CA ARG A 284 5.79 -5.50 -10.61
C ARG A 284 6.96 -4.77 -9.98
N ALA A 285 8.17 -4.91 -10.52
CA ALA A 285 9.36 -4.22 -10.05
C ALA A 285 9.18 -2.70 -10.07
N LYS A 286 8.57 -2.15 -11.13
CA LYS A 286 8.26 -0.72 -11.21
C LYS A 286 7.30 -0.27 -10.11
N LEU A 287 6.20 -0.99 -9.89
CA LEU A 287 5.22 -0.68 -8.85
C LEU A 287 5.83 -0.79 -7.44
N ASP A 288 6.69 -1.80 -7.20
CA ASP A 288 7.40 -1.99 -5.93
C ASP A 288 8.35 -0.83 -5.61
N MET A 289 8.94 -0.21 -6.64
CA MET A 289 9.85 0.92 -6.50
C MET A 289 9.16 2.27 -6.37
N LEU A 290 7.84 2.36 -6.59
CA LEU A 290 7.12 3.62 -6.43
C LEU A 290 7.20 4.11 -4.96
N PRO A 291 7.50 5.41 -4.74
CA PRO A 291 7.50 6.00 -3.40
C PRO A 291 6.08 6.10 -2.83
N PHE A 292 5.09 6.33 -3.69
CA PHE A 292 3.68 6.23 -3.36
C PHE A 292 3.22 4.77 -3.56
N LYS A 293 2.45 4.21 -2.63
CA LYS A 293 1.93 2.83 -2.70
C LYS A 293 0.45 2.83 -3.10
N PRO A 294 0.10 2.66 -4.38
CA PRO A 294 -1.28 2.76 -4.84
C PRO A 294 -2.22 1.73 -4.21
N GLN A 295 -1.70 0.52 -3.92
CA GLN A 295 -2.48 -0.53 -3.27
C GLN A 295 -2.96 -0.15 -1.87
N ASN A 296 -2.17 0.64 -1.14
CA ASN A 296 -2.54 1.11 0.19
C ASN A 296 -3.61 2.21 0.09
N GLU A 297 -3.50 3.09 -0.90
CA GLU A 297 -4.52 4.11 -1.16
C GLU A 297 -5.83 3.50 -1.63
N LEU A 298 -5.80 2.51 -2.53
CA LEU A 298 -6.99 1.78 -2.99
C LEU A 298 -7.66 1.03 -1.85
N PHE A 299 -6.89 0.34 -1.00
CA PHE A 299 -7.43 -0.28 0.22
C PHE A 299 -8.14 0.78 1.08
N ASN A 300 -7.46 1.89 1.35
CA ASN A 300 -8.01 2.95 2.18
C ASN A 300 -9.29 3.60 1.60
N ARG A 301 -9.42 3.69 0.28
CA ARG A 301 -10.60 4.25 -0.39
C ARG A 301 -11.77 3.28 -0.45
N VAL A 302 -11.52 1.98 -0.68
CA VAL A 302 -12.57 0.99 -1.02
C VAL A 302 -12.87 0.00 0.12
N PHE A 303 -11.88 -0.35 0.96
CA PHE A 303 -11.96 -1.43 1.97
C PHE A 303 -12.38 -0.97 3.36
N GLY A 304 -12.10 0.29 3.72
CA GLY A 304 -12.42 0.84 5.03
C GLY A 304 -11.32 0.60 6.07
N CYS A 305 -11.72 0.39 7.32
CA CYS A 305 -10.80 0.42 8.49
C CYS A 305 -9.94 -0.84 8.70
N GLY A 306 -10.19 -1.92 7.94
CA GLY A 306 -9.45 -3.18 8.08
C GLY A 306 -9.75 -4.02 9.33
N ARG A 307 -10.63 -3.55 10.23
CA ARG A 307 -11.04 -4.30 11.44
C ARG A 307 -11.83 -5.56 11.09
N GLN A 308 -11.73 -6.59 11.93
CA GLN A 308 -12.43 -7.86 11.75
C GLN A 308 -13.23 -8.24 13.00
N CYS A 309 -14.38 -8.89 12.80
CA CYS A 309 -15.26 -9.34 13.88
C CYS A 309 -14.47 -10.20 14.85
N PRO A 310 -14.57 -9.97 16.18
CA PRO A 310 -13.71 -10.65 17.16
C PRO A 310 -13.84 -12.17 17.09
N PHE A 311 -15.04 -12.68 16.80
CA PHE A 311 -15.35 -14.11 16.78
C PHE A 311 -15.09 -14.79 15.44
N CYS A 312 -15.75 -14.36 14.36
CA CYS A 312 -15.63 -15.04 13.07
C CYS A 312 -14.59 -14.42 12.14
N LYS A 313 -13.94 -13.32 12.53
CA LYS A 313 -12.94 -12.57 11.74
C LYS A 313 -13.48 -12.03 10.41
N ALA A 314 -14.81 -11.92 10.23
CA ALA A 314 -15.40 -11.26 9.08
C ALA A 314 -15.07 -9.74 9.07
N PRO A 315 -14.72 -9.14 7.92
CA PRO A 315 -14.27 -7.75 7.88
C PRO A 315 -15.39 -6.74 8.15
N CYS A 316 -15.08 -5.67 8.88
CA CYS A 316 -16.01 -4.61 9.28
C CYS A 316 -16.51 -3.81 8.09
N GLU A 317 -17.83 -3.81 7.83
CA GLU A 317 -18.57 -3.17 6.75
C GLU A 317 -18.80 -1.66 6.87
N ALA A 318 -18.54 -1.06 8.04
CA ALA A 318 -18.75 0.37 8.25
C ALA A 318 -17.99 1.24 7.23
N GLY A 319 -18.69 2.27 6.72
CA GLY A 319 -18.15 3.20 5.73
C GLY A 319 -17.26 4.28 6.35
N GLY A 320 -16.33 4.80 5.54
CA GLY A 320 -15.40 5.86 5.95
C GLY A 320 -14.28 5.38 6.88
N LYS A 321 -13.19 6.16 6.95
CA LYS A 321 -12.05 5.87 7.84
C LYS A 321 -12.36 6.13 9.31
N SER A 322 -13.19 7.11 9.62
CA SER A 322 -13.60 7.47 10.98
C SER A 322 -15.01 6.96 11.28
N HIS A 323 -15.10 5.81 11.93
CA HIS A 323 -16.34 5.32 12.52
C HIS A 323 -16.06 4.74 13.90
N THR A 324 -17.01 4.89 14.81
CA THR A 324 -16.90 4.46 16.21
C THR A 324 -17.42 3.05 16.44
N GLU A 325 -18.30 2.56 15.56
CA GLU A 325 -18.87 1.22 15.64
C GLU A 325 -18.54 0.39 14.40
N HIS A 326 -18.14 -0.85 14.63
CA HIS A 326 -17.80 -1.86 13.64
C HIS A 326 -18.94 -2.88 13.53
N PHE A 327 -19.35 -3.22 12.32
CA PHE A 327 -20.37 -4.24 12.10
C PHE A 327 -20.09 -4.99 10.79
N THR A 328 -20.75 -6.13 10.60
CA THR A 328 -20.82 -6.81 9.30
C THR A 328 -22.19 -7.43 9.16
N SER A 329 -22.74 -7.41 7.96
CA SER A 329 -24.04 -8.00 7.66
C SER A 329 -23.90 -9.51 7.40
N ILE A 330 -22.71 -9.96 7.00
CA ILE A 330 -22.45 -11.36 6.60
C ILE A 330 -21.43 -11.98 7.57
N HIS A 331 -21.94 -12.53 8.67
CA HIS A 331 -21.14 -13.38 9.55
C HIS A 331 -20.92 -14.76 8.92
N ARG A 332 -19.80 -15.38 9.27
CA ARG A 332 -19.44 -16.75 8.90
C ARG A 332 -19.32 -17.65 10.13
N PRO A 333 -19.30 -18.99 9.97
CA PRO A 333 -19.07 -19.91 11.08
C PRO A 333 -17.86 -19.49 11.91
N GLN A 334 -18.02 -19.43 13.23
CA GLN A 334 -16.99 -18.91 14.12
C GLN A 334 -15.72 -19.77 14.14
N GLY A 335 -15.84 -21.06 13.81
CA GLY A 335 -14.70 -21.97 13.63
C GLY A 335 -13.74 -21.55 12.52
N ILE A 336 -14.21 -20.85 11.48
CA ILE A 336 -13.34 -20.25 10.46
C ILE A 336 -12.48 -19.13 11.06
N GLY A 337 -12.95 -18.49 12.14
CA GLY A 337 -12.17 -17.50 12.91
C GLY A 337 -11.33 -18.10 14.03
N GLY A 338 -11.28 -19.43 14.16
CA GLY A 338 -10.53 -20.16 15.20
C GLY A 338 -11.32 -20.51 16.46
N MET A 339 -12.61 -20.15 16.54
CA MET A 339 -13.43 -20.44 17.74
C MET A 339 -13.82 -21.92 17.78
N HIS A 340 -13.62 -22.55 18.93
CA HIS A 340 -13.93 -23.97 19.16
C HIS A 340 -14.55 -24.20 20.54
N TYR A 341 -15.24 -25.33 20.70
CA TYR A 341 -15.73 -25.77 21.99
C TYR A 341 -14.57 -26.12 22.92
N VAL A 342 -14.59 -25.61 24.14
CA VAL A 342 -13.54 -25.89 25.14
C VAL A 342 -13.49 -27.37 25.56
N SER A 343 -14.64 -28.04 25.61
CA SER A 343 -14.75 -29.41 26.10
C SER A 343 -14.32 -30.46 25.09
N SER A 344 -14.63 -30.25 23.82
CA SER A 344 -14.37 -31.21 22.74
C SER A 344 -13.25 -30.76 21.78
N SER A 345 -12.75 -29.54 21.94
CA SER A 345 -11.87 -28.85 21.00
C SER A 345 -12.43 -28.69 19.58
N LYS A 346 -13.69 -29.04 19.31
CA LYS A 346 -14.26 -28.99 17.96
C LYS A 346 -14.58 -27.56 17.53
N LEU A 347 -14.23 -27.22 16.29
CA LEU A 347 -14.53 -25.92 15.69
C LEU A 347 -16.04 -25.62 15.66
N LEU A 348 -16.42 -24.37 15.92
CA LEU A 348 -17.82 -23.93 16.01
C LEU A 348 -18.46 -23.70 14.64
N THR A 349 -19.63 -24.29 14.42
CA THR A 349 -20.43 -24.11 13.19
C THR A 349 -21.34 -22.88 13.22
N ASP A 350 -21.67 -22.40 14.41
CA ASP A 350 -22.61 -21.30 14.61
C ASP A 350 -22.02 -19.95 14.17
N VAL A 351 -22.89 -19.06 13.67
CA VAL A 351 -22.53 -17.68 13.33
C VAL A 351 -22.71 -16.75 14.52
N CYS A 352 -22.03 -15.60 14.51
CA CYS A 352 -22.01 -14.67 15.65
C CYS A 352 -23.41 -14.22 16.09
N SER A 353 -24.31 -13.91 15.15
CA SER A 353 -25.68 -13.48 15.45
C SER A 353 -26.47 -14.49 16.28
N SER A 354 -26.34 -15.78 15.96
CA SER A 354 -26.97 -16.86 16.72
C SER A 354 -26.35 -17.04 18.10
N GLY A 355 -25.02 -16.87 18.22
CA GLY A 355 -24.32 -16.88 19.50
C GLY A 355 -24.83 -15.78 20.44
N VAL A 356 -24.88 -14.53 19.95
CA VAL A 356 -25.34 -13.36 20.71
C VAL A 356 -26.82 -13.46 21.09
N ALA A 357 -27.65 -14.12 20.28
CA ALA A 357 -29.06 -14.38 20.60
C ALA A 357 -29.29 -15.53 21.59
N SER A 358 -28.24 -16.22 22.03
CA SER A 358 -28.32 -17.42 22.88
C SER A 358 -27.76 -17.21 24.28
N GLU A 359 -27.92 -18.22 25.14
CA GLU A 359 -27.29 -18.29 26.47
C GLU A 359 -25.88 -18.91 26.45
N VAL A 360 -25.32 -19.14 25.25
CA VAL A 360 -23.97 -19.69 25.08
C VAL A 360 -22.95 -18.69 25.60
N LYS A 361 -21.82 -19.21 26.07
CA LYS A 361 -20.68 -18.42 26.55
C LYS A 361 -19.49 -18.60 25.62
N PHE A 362 -18.74 -17.52 25.40
CA PHE A 362 -17.44 -17.56 24.75
C PHE A 362 -16.32 -17.48 25.77
N ARG A 363 -15.13 -17.87 25.32
CA ARG A 363 -13.88 -17.70 26.04
C ARG A 363 -12.83 -17.32 25.02
N THR A 364 -12.11 -16.24 25.27
CA THR A 364 -11.00 -15.78 24.44
C THR A 364 -9.86 -15.28 25.32
N ARG A 365 -8.74 -14.90 24.69
CA ARG A 365 -7.63 -14.27 25.42
C ARG A 365 -8.05 -12.94 26.05
N GLU A 366 -8.95 -12.21 25.39
CA GLU A 366 -9.49 -10.92 25.86
C GLU A 366 -10.40 -11.09 27.09
N THR A 367 -10.93 -12.30 27.33
CA THR A 367 -11.68 -12.60 28.56
C THR A 367 -10.80 -13.20 29.67
N GLU A 368 -9.47 -13.12 29.56
CA GLU A 368 -8.53 -13.81 30.45
C GLU A 368 -8.85 -15.31 30.59
N ASP A 369 -9.28 -15.95 29.51
CA ASP A 369 -9.71 -17.34 29.48
C ASP A 369 -10.88 -17.67 30.43
N LYS A 370 -11.70 -16.67 30.79
CA LYS A 370 -12.96 -16.85 31.53
C LYS A 370 -14.13 -16.96 30.56
N PHE A 371 -15.18 -17.64 30.99
CA PHE A 371 -16.42 -17.76 30.20
C PHE A 371 -17.31 -16.53 30.37
N HIS A 372 -17.62 -15.86 29.27
CA HIS A 372 -18.50 -14.70 29.21
C HIS A 372 -19.72 -14.99 28.31
N PRO A 373 -20.94 -14.59 28.70
CA PRO A 373 -22.12 -14.76 27.84
C PRO A 373 -21.96 -14.01 26.52
N TYR A 374 -22.30 -14.66 25.40
CA TYR A 374 -22.27 -14.00 24.08
C TYR A 374 -23.21 -12.81 24.02
N LYS A 375 -24.38 -12.85 24.67
CA LYS A 375 -25.32 -11.71 24.75
C LYS A 375 -24.72 -10.45 25.38
N ASP A 376 -23.70 -10.61 26.23
CA ASP A 376 -23.01 -9.54 26.94
C ASP A 376 -21.63 -9.22 26.34
N TYR A 377 -21.36 -9.65 25.09
CA TYR A 377 -20.04 -9.49 24.44
C TYR A 377 -19.55 -8.05 24.38
N ARG A 378 -20.44 -7.06 24.35
CA ARG A 378 -20.07 -5.63 24.29
C ARG A 378 -19.34 -5.15 25.55
N SER A 379 -19.37 -5.91 26.65
CA SER A 379 -18.51 -5.66 27.81
C SER A 379 -17.02 -5.86 27.50
N ILE A 380 -16.71 -6.69 26.50
CA ILE A 380 -15.35 -7.03 26.05
C ILE A 380 -15.03 -6.33 24.72
N TYR A 381 -16.00 -6.30 23.81
CA TYR A 381 -15.88 -5.69 22.47
C TYR A 381 -16.93 -4.58 22.29
N PRO A 382 -16.81 -3.43 23.01
CA PRO A 382 -17.83 -2.38 23.03
C PRO A 382 -18.09 -1.75 21.66
N ASP A 383 -17.05 -1.72 20.83
CA ASP A 383 -17.03 -1.06 19.53
C ASP A 383 -17.62 -1.94 18.42
N TRP A 384 -17.95 -3.21 18.71
CA TRP A 384 -18.56 -4.12 17.75
C TRP A 384 -20.08 -4.19 17.93
N LEU A 385 -20.80 -4.15 16.81
CA LEU A 385 -22.23 -4.32 16.71
C LEU A 385 -22.54 -5.60 15.93
N ILE A 386 -22.92 -6.63 16.68
CA ILE A 386 -23.43 -7.91 16.22
C ILE A 386 -24.90 -7.97 16.62
N GLN A 387 -25.78 -8.03 15.62
CA GLN A 387 -27.22 -8.10 15.84
C GLN A 387 -27.63 -9.52 16.27
N PRO A 388 -28.35 -9.69 17.40
CA PRO A 388 -28.86 -10.98 17.83
C PRO A 388 -29.97 -11.43 16.88
N ASP A 389 -29.80 -12.58 16.24
CA ASP A 389 -30.81 -13.19 15.40
C ASP A 389 -30.61 -14.70 15.32
N THR A 390 -31.60 -15.47 15.78
CA THR A 390 -31.58 -16.94 15.74
C THR A 390 -31.94 -17.52 14.37
N SER A 391 -32.51 -16.71 13.47
CA SER A 391 -32.88 -17.12 12.13
C SER A 391 -31.72 -17.02 11.14
N ILE A 392 -30.71 -16.21 11.44
CA ILE A 392 -29.51 -16.05 10.60
C ILE A 392 -28.64 -17.30 10.70
N GLN A 393 -28.39 -17.92 9.54
CA GLN A 393 -27.45 -19.02 9.38
C GLN A 393 -26.27 -18.60 8.50
N ALA A 394 -25.21 -19.40 8.50
CA ALA A 394 -24.12 -19.23 7.55
C ALA A 394 -24.64 -19.33 6.10
N SER A 395 -24.12 -18.49 5.21
CA SER A 395 -24.40 -18.60 3.77
C SER A 395 -23.85 -19.91 3.21
N ASP A 396 -24.43 -20.38 2.10
CA ASP A 396 -23.98 -21.62 1.48
C ASP A 396 -22.53 -21.51 0.98
N TYR A 397 -22.09 -20.30 0.65
CA TYR A 397 -20.67 -19.99 0.45
C TYR A 397 -19.81 -20.43 1.64
N TRP A 398 -20.10 -19.93 2.85
CA TRP A 398 -19.26 -20.24 4.02
C TRP A 398 -19.44 -21.68 4.51
N LYS A 399 -20.63 -22.26 4.34
CA LYS A 399 -20.85 -23.69 4.61
C LYS A 399 -19.98 -24.56 3.70
N TYR A 400 -19.94 -24.25 2.40
CA TYR A 400 -19.11 -24.95 1.43
C TYR A 400 -17.62 -24.85 1.78
N ILE A 401 -17.12 -23.63 2.06
CA ILE A 401 -15.73 -23.42 2.46
C ILE A 401 -15.38 -24.19 3.73
N PHE A 402 -16.29 -24.20 4.72
CA PHE A 402 -16.01 -24.88 5.98
C PHE A 402 -16.01 -26.41 5.82
N VAL A 403 -16.91 -26.97 4.99
CA VAL A 403 -16.86 -28.39 4.62
C VAL A 403 -15.57 -28.73 3.89
N ARG A 404 -15.17 -27.88 2.95
CA ARG A 404 -14.00 -28.09 2.09
C ARG A 404 -12.71 -28.19 2.89
N PHE A 405 -12.54 -27.32 3.88
CA PHE A 405 -11.29 -27.13 4.62
C PHE A 405 -11.40 -27.45 6.12
N ASN A 406 -12.37 -28.27 6.54
CA ASN A 406 -12.63 -28.55 7.96
C ASN A 406 -11.39 -29.11 8.68
N GLU A 407 -10.69 -30.04 8.04
CA GLU A 407 -9.49 -30.70 8.56
C GLU A 407 -8.26 -29.79 8.52
N GLU A 408 -8.20 -28.88 7.56
CA GLU A 408 -7.11 -27.91 7.45
C GLU A 408 -7.26 -26.80 8.49
N PHE A 409 -8.47 -26.28 8.71
CA PHE A 409 -8.76 -25.34 9.79
C PHE A 409 -8.49 -25.94 11.17
N SER A 410 -8.83 -27.22 11.38
CA SER A 410 -8.59 -27.87 12.66
C SER A 410 -7.09 -27.94 12.96
N LYS A 411 -6.26 -28.26 11.97
CA LYS A 411 -4.79 -28.26 12.10
C LYS A 411 -4.22 -26.87 12.33
N GLU A 412 -4.65 -25.88 11.55
CA GLU A 412 -4.18 -24.49 11.67
C GLU A 412 -4.44 -23.91 13.07
N TYR A 413 -5.57 -24.28 13.68
CA TYR A 413 -5.98 -23.77 14.99
C TYR A 413 -5.69 -24.71 16.16
N GLU A 414 -4.95 -25.80 15.93
CA GLU A 414 -4.68 -26.85 16.94
C GLU A 414 -5.96 -27.34 17.64
N ALA A 415 -7.02 -27.50 16.85
CA ALA A 415 -8.37 -27.86 17.26
C ALA A 415 -8.81 -29.19 16.62
N GLU A 416 -9.99 -29.66 17.00
CA GLU A 416 -10.64 -30.82 16.38
C GLU A 416 -11.59 -30.36 15.25
N PRO A 417 -11.79 -31.17 14.20
CA PRO A 417 -12.73 -30.84 13.12
C PRO A 417 -14.14 -30.56 13.65
N ALA A 418 -14.85 -29.63 13.00
CA ALA A 418 -16.24 -29.33 13.32
C ALA A 418 -17.16 -30.53 13.00
N ASP A 419 -18.21 -30.71 13.81
CA ASP A 419 -19.32 -31.62 13.51
C ASP A 419 -20.27 -30.97 12.49
N LEU A 420 -19.89 -31.02 11.22
CA LEU A 420 -20.64 -30.36 10.15
C LEU A 420 -21.95 -31.09 9.81
N PRO A 421 -23.09 -30.38 9.71
CA PRO A 421 -24.35 -30.98 9.28
C PRO A 421 -24.23 -31.70 7.94
N SER A 422 -24.86 -32.88 7.81
CA SER A 422 -24.80 -33.68 6.57
C SER A 422 -25.28 -32.91 5.34
N VAL A 423 -26.27 -32.03 5.51
CA VAL A 423 -26.80 -31.16 4.46
C VAL A 423 -25.78 -30.14 3.92
N TRP A 424 -24.73 -29.78 4.68
CA TRP A 424 -23.68 -28.90 4.15
C TRP A 424 -22.79 -29.64 3.16
N LYS A 425 -22.62 -30.96 3.33
CA LYS A 425 -21.78 -31.79 2.46
C LYS A 425 -22.33 -31.94 1.05
N SER A 426 -23.63 -31.67 0.85
CA SER A 426 -24.26 -31.66 -0.47
C SER A 426 -24.18 -30.32 -1.19
N ILE A 427 -23.68 -29.26 -0.55
CA ILE A 427 -23.53 -27.96 -1.20
C ILE A 427 -22.39 -28.04 -2.23
N THR A 428 -22.69 -27.62 -3.46
CA THR A 428 -21.75 -27.59 -4.58
C THR A 428 -21.00 -26.26 -4.65
N LYS A 429 -19.90 -26.21 -5.41
CA LYS A 429 -19.14 -24.98 -5.64
C LYS A 429 -19.99 -23.94 -6.37
N GLU A 430 -20.85 -24.40 -7.27
CA GLU A 430 -21.80 -23.61 -8.03
C GLU A 430 -22.84 -22.96 -7.12
N GLN A 431 -23.45 -23.73 -6.21
CA GLN A 431 -24.37 -23.19 -5.19
C GLN A 431 -23.67 -22.20 -4.25
N ALA A 432 -22.41 -22.46 -3.89
CA ALA A 432 -21.61 -21.51 -3.12
C ALA A 432 -21.40 -20.19 -3.86
N MET A 433 -21.15 -20.23 -5.18
CA MET A 433 -21.05 -19.03 -6.03
C MET A 433 -22.39 -18.30 -6.15
N GLU A 434 -23.49 -19.01 -6.39
CA GLU A 434 -24.83 -18.43 -6.47
C GLU A 434 -25.24 -17.73 -5.17
N SER A 435 -24.97 -18.38 -4.03
CA SER A 435 -25.20 -17.80 -2.70
C SER A 435 -24.37 -16.54 -2.47
N LEU A 436 -23.12 -16.52 -2.96
CA LEU A 436 -22.27 -15.33 -2.90
C LEU A 436 -22.84 -14.19 -3.77
N GLU A 437 -23.27 -14.49 -4.99
CA GLU A 437 -23.89 -13.52 -5.90
C GLU A 437 -25.17 -12.92 -5.31
N GLU A 438 -26.01 -13.73 -4.67
CA GLU A 438 -27.22 -13.27 -3.99
C GLU A 438 -26.91 -12.38 -2.79
N SER A 439 -25.95 -12.78 -1.95
CA SER A 439 -25.57 -12.04 -0.74
C SER A 439 -25.10 -10.61 -1.06
N PHE A 440 -24.44 -10.44 -2.20
CA PHE A 440 -23.94 -9.14 -2.65
C PHE A 440 -24.84 -8.46 -3.70
N LYS A 441 -26.00 -9.04 -4.04
CA LYS A 441 -26.95 -8.51 -5.05
C LYS A 441 -26.34 -8.37 -6.44
N MET A 442 -25.56 -9.36 -6.86
CA MET A 442 -24.85 -9.41 -8.16
C MET A 442 -25.69 -10.01 -9.29
N LYS A 443 -26.80 -10.69 -8.98
CA LYS A 443 -27.75 -11.14 -10.01
C LYS A 443 -28.42 -9.90 -10.62
N LYS A 444 -28.32 -9.76 -11.95
CA LYS A 444 -29.06 -8.75 -12.71
C LYS A 444 -30.54 -8.84 -12.31
N GLN A 445 -31.18 -7.69 -12.08
CA GLN A 445 -32.63 -7.62 -12.24
C GLN A 445 -32.90 -8.03 -13.68
N GLU A 446 -33.45 -9.22 -13.88
CA GLU A 446 -34.12 -9.54 -15.14
C GLU A 446 -35.27 -8.54 -15.24
N GLU A 447 -35.12 -7.56 -16.12
CA GLU A 447 -36.19 -6.62 -16.46
C GLU A 447 -37.38 -7.43 -17.00
N GLU A 448 -38.52 -7.35 -16.31
CA GLU A 448 -39.83 -7.81 -16.81
C GLU A 448 -40.29 -7.00 -18.03
#